data_AF-A6N7T5-F1
#
_entry.id   AF-A6N7T5-F1
#
_cell.length_a   1.000
_cell.length_b   1.000
_cell.length_c   1.000
_cell.angle_alpha   90.00
_cell.angle_beta   90.00
_cell.angle_gamma   90.00
#
_symmetry.space_group_name_H-M   'P 1'
#
loop_
_entity.id
_entity.type
_entity.pdbx_description
1 polymer ?
#
loop_
_entity_poly.entity_id
_entity_poly.type
_entity_poly.pdbx_seq_one_letter_code
_entity_poly.pdbx_strand_id
1 'polypeptide(L)'
;VPVFVMLPLDTVGLGGGLNKPRAMNASLMALKSAGVEGVMVDAWWGLVEKDGPLKYNWDGYAELVQMVQRHGLKLQVVMSFHQCGGNVGDSCSIPLPPWVLEVISQNPDLVYTDRSGRRNPEYISLGCDSLPCPQRKTPIQVYADFMRSFRDRFADYLGDVIVEIQVGMGPCGELRYPAYPESNGTWRFPGIGEFQCYDKYMRASLAASAEAIGKKDWGNSGPHDSGQYNQFPEDTGFFRRDGTWNTEYGQFFLEWYSKKLLAHGD
;
A
#
# COMPACT_ATOMS: atom_id res chain seq x y z
N VAL A 1 15.31 -0.50 -24.46
CA VAL A 1 14.64 -0.35 -23.15
C VAL A 1 14.09 -1.70 -22.79
N PRO A 2 14.39 -2.27 -21.60
CA PRO A 2 13.88 -3.58 -21.20
C PRO A 2 12.36 -3.52 -21.03
N VAL A 3 11.69 -4.62 -21.38
CA VAL A 3 10.23 -4.76 -21.24
C VAL A 3 9.95 -5.86 -20.24
N PHE A 4 9.10 -5.55 -19.25
CA PHE A 4 8.60 -6.49 -18.26
C PHE A 4 7.09 -6.65 -18.39
N VAL A 5 6.58 -7.83 -18.06
CA VAL A 5 5.14 -8.11 -18.07
C VAL A 5 4.67 -8.46 -16.66
N MET A 6 3.65 -7.76 -16.17
CA MET A 6 3.01 -8.05 -14.89
C MET A 6 2.29 -9.40 -14.98
N LEU A 7 2.60 -10.30 -14.05
CA LEU A 7 1.90 -11.57 -13.92
C LEU A 7 0.49 -11.35 -13.36
N PRO A 8 -0.44 -12.31 -13.55
CA PRO A 8 -1.76 -12.25 -12.93
C PRO A 8 -1.68 -12.05 -11.42
N LEU A 9 -2.59 -11.25 -10.86
CA LEU A 9 -2.64 -10.94 -9.42
C LEU A 9 -2.78 -12.20 -8.55
N ASP A 10 -3.40 -13.26 -9.09
CA ASP A 10 -3.61 -14.55 -8.46
C ASP A 10 -2.49 -15.58 -8.76
N THR A 11 -1.28 -15.12 -9.11
CA THR A 11 -0.12 -15.99 -9.41
C THR A 11 0.15 -16.99 -8.29
N VAL A 12 0.08 -16.55 -7.02
CA VAL A 12 0.10 -17.43 -5.85
C VAL A 12 -1.30 -17.44 -5.24
N GLY A 13 -1.84 -18.64 -5.03
CA GLY A 13 -3.19 -18.80 -4.47
C GLY A 13 -3.22 -18.77 -2.94
N LEU A 14 -4.42 -18.73 -2.37
CA LEU A 14 -4.66 -18.75 -0.91
C LEU A 14 -4.02 -19.95 -0.19
N GLY A 15 -3.77 -21.05 -0.91
CA GLY A 15 -3.07 -22.23 -0.40
C GLY A 15 -1.56 -22.05 -0.24
N GLY A 16 -0.98 -20.93 -0.64
CA GLY A 16 0.47 -20.65 -0.61
C GLY A 16 1.27 -21.28 -1.77
N GLY A 17 0.59 -21.94 -2.71
CA GLY A 17 1.18 -22.56 -3.90
C GLY A 17 0.93 -21.75 -5.18
N LEU A 18 1.71 -22.05 -6.22
CA LEU A 18 1.58 -21.42 -7.53
C LEU A 18 0.24 -21.82 -8.20
N ASN A 19 -0.47 -20.84 -8.73
CA ASN A 19 -1.72 -21.06 -9.44
C ASN A 19 -1.44 -21.47 -10.90
N LYS A 20 -2.14 -22.52 -11.36
CA LYS A 20 -2.01 -23.07 -12.74
C LYS A 20 -0.54 -23.18 -13.23
N PRO A 21 0.36 -23.89 -12.52
CA PRO A 21 1.81 -23.90 -12.80
C PRO A 21 2.16 -24.30 -14.23
N ARG A 22 1.40 -25.25 -14.83
CA ARG A 22 1.60 -25.66 -16.23
C ARG A 22 1.32 -24.53 -17.23
N ALA A 23 0.23 -23.79 -17.00
CA ALA A 23 -0.13 -22.66 -17.85
C ALA A 23 0.86 -21.50 -17.67
N MET A 24 1.25 -21.20 -16.42
CA MET A 24 2.28 -20.22 -16.12
C MET A 24 3.60 -20.53 -16.85
N ASN A 25 4.06 -21.77 -16.78
CA ASN A 25 5.27 -22.20 -17.47
C ASN A 25 5.19 -22.01 -19.00
N ALA A 26 4.05 -22.32 -19.61
CA ALA A 26 3.84 -22.10 -21.04
C ALA A 26 3.84 -20.59 -21.39
N SER A 27 3.19 -19.77 -20.57
CA SER A 27 3.19 -18.31 -20.74
C SER A 27 4.58 -17.70 -20.62
N LEU A 28 5.39 -18.11 -19.63
CA LEU A 28 6.77 -17.64 -19.48
C LEU A 28 7.64 -18.00 -20.71
N MET A 29 7.48 -19.20 -21.24
CA MET A 29 8.17 -19.61 -22.47
C MET A 29 7.77 -18.74 -23.68
N ALA A 30 6.48 -18.42 -23.81
CA ALA A 30 5.99 -17.55 -24.87
C ALA A 30 6.52 -16.12 -24.73
N LEU A 31 6.53 -15.56 -23.52
CA LEU A 31 7.09 -14.24 -23.22
C LEU A 31 8.58 -14.17 -23.56
N LYS A 32 9.36 -15.21 -23.17
CA LYS A 32 10.78 -15.28 -23.54
C LYS A 32 10.98 -15.31 -25.05
N SER A 33 10.18 -16.10 -25.76
CA SER A 33 10.23 -16.20 -27.23
C SER A 33 9.86 -14.88 -27.92
N ALA A 34 9.02 -14.05 -27.29
CA ALA A 34 8.66 -12.72 -27.76
C ALA A 34 9.74 -11.65 -27.46
N GLY A 35 10.83 -12.01 -26.78
CA GLY A 35 11.94 -11.09 -26.49
C GLY A 35 11.71 -10.19 -25.25
N VAL A 36 10.78 -10.57 -24.37
CA VAL A 36 10.57 -9.89 -23.08
C VAL A 36 11.79 -10.13 -22.16
N GLU A 37 12.19 -9.11 -21.41
CA GLU A 37 13.34 -9.18 -20.47
C GLU A 37 12.99 -10.02 -19.24
N GLY A 38 11.79 -9.79 -18.70
CA GLY A 38 11.35 -10.44 -17.48
C GLY A 38 9.88 -10.25 -17.17
N VAL A 39 9.50 -10.64 -15.97
CA VAL A 39 8.13 -10.51 -15.46
C VAL A 39 8.14 -9.80 -14.11
N MET A 40 6.99 -9.28 -13.71
CA MET A 40 6.77 -8.64 -12.41
C MET A 40 5.70 -9.39 -11.62
N VAL A 41 5.88 -9.55 -10.32
CA VAL A 41 4.93 -10.25 -9.45
C VAL A 41 4.77 -9.55 -8.10
N ASP A 42 3.53 -9.53 -7.60
CA ASP A 42 3.21 -9.11 -6.24
C ASP A 42 3.52 -10.23 -5.22
N ALA A 43 4.43 -9.93 -4.29
CA ALA A 43 4.65 -10.71 -3.07
C ALA A 43 3.64 -10.27 -1.99
N TRP A 44 2.46 -10.89 -1.98
CA TRP A 44 1.35 -10.54 -1.11
C TRP A 44 1.65 -10.85 0.35
N TRP A 45 1.68 -9.81 1.19
CA TRP A 45 1.89 -9.98 2.63
C TRP A 45 0.85 -10.91 3.26
N GLY A 46 -0.42 -10.75 2.87
CA GLY A 46 -1.54 -11.56 3.36
C GLY A 46 -1.49 -13.04 3.00
N LEU A 47 -0.70 -13.44 1.99
CA LEU A 47 -0.48 -14.85 1.66
C LEU A 47 0.74 -15.41 2.38
N VAL A 48 1.84 -14.67 2.35
CA VAL A 48 3.14 -15.14 2.82
C VAL A 48 3.16 -15.24 4.34
N GLU A 49 2.59 -14.28 5.07
CA GLU A 49 2.57 -14.26 6.55
C GLU A 49 1.17 -14.59 7.11
N LYS A 50 0.40 -15.41 6.39
CA LYS A 50 -1.00 -15.71 6.72
C LYS A 50 -1.19 -16.48 8.02
N ASP A 51 -0.28 -17.43 8.32
CA ASP A 51 -0.43 -18.40 9.42
C ASP A 51 0.04 -17.85 10.78
N GLY A 52 0.47 -16.60 10.80
CA GLY A 52 0.78 -15.83 11.98
C GLY A 52 2.08 -15.03 11.85
N PRO A 53 2.36 -14.18 12.85
CA PRO A 53 3.55 -13.34 12.89
C PRO A 53 4.83 -14.18 12.77
N LEU A 54 5.77 -13.73 11.94
CA LEU A 54 7.04 -14.36 11.62
C LEU A 54 6.95 -15.77 11.00
N LYS A 55 5.76 -16.20 10.58
CA LYS A 55 5.55 -17.49 9.89
C LYS A 55 5.40 -17.25 8.40
N TYR A 56 6.54 -17.17 7.72
CA TYR A 56 6.60 -16.87 6.29
C TYR A 56 6.56 -18.16 5.45
N ASN A 57 5.59 -18.24 4.54
CA ASN A 57 5.54 -19.26 3.51
C ASN A 57 5.87 -18.65 2.15
N TRP A 58 7.04 -19.01 1.63
CA TRP A 58 7.56 -18.54 0.34
C TRP A 58 7.50 -19.60 -0.76
N ASP A 59 6.86 -20.75 -0.54
CA ASP A 59 7.01 -21.92 -1.41
C ASP A 59 6.49 -21.68 -2.83
N GLY A 60 5.29 -21.10 -2.98
CA GLY A 60 4.75 -20.73 -4.30
C GLY A 60 5.63 -19.71 -5.04
N TYR A 61 6.20 -18.75 -4.32
CA TYR A 61 7.13 -17.77 -4.90
C TYR A 61 8.48 -18.41 -5.27
N ALA A 62 8.96 -19.38 -4.49
CA ALA A 62 10.18 -20.11 -4.82
C ALA A 62 10.03 -20.99 -6.06
N GLU A 63 8.88 -21.64 -6.23
CA GLU A 63 8.56 -22.36 -7.46
C GLU A 63 8.53 -21.40 -8.67
N LEU A 64 7.94 -20.21 -8.51
CA LEU A 64 7.93 -19.19 -9.56
C LEU A 64 9.33 -18.71 -9.93
N VAL A 65 10.17 -18.35 -8.95
CA VAL A 65 11.55 -17.89 -9.19
C VAL A 65 12.35 -18.93 -9.96
N GLN A 66 12.22 -20.21 -9.60
CA GLN A 66 12.86 -21.32 -10.33
C GLN A 66 12.32 -21.47 -11.76
N MET A 67 11.01 -21.28 -11.99
CA MET A 67 10.45 -21.27 -13.34
C MET A 67 11.01 -20.12 -14.18
N VAL A 68 11.04 -18.91 -13.63
CA VAL A 68 11.57 -17.72 -14.29
C VAL A 68 13.05 -17.90 -14.65
N GLN A 69 13.86 -18.41 -13.71
CA GLN A 69 15.27 -18.72 -13.95
C GLN A 69 15.46 -19.74 -15.09
N ARG A 70 14.68 -20.84 -15.10
CA ARG A 70 14.79 -21.88 -16.13
C ARG A 70 14.51 -21.36 -17.55
N HIS A 71 13.63 -20.36 -17.68
CA HIS A 71 13.34 -19.70 -18.96
C HIS A 71 14.31 -18.55 -19.28
N GLY A 72 15.29 -18.28 -18.42
CA GLY A 72 16.25 -17.20 -18.62
C GLY A 72 15.59 -15.81 -18.66
N LEU A 73 14.53 -15.63 -17.88
CA LEU A 73 13.83 -14.35 -17.68
C LEU A 73 14.32 -13.71 -16.37
N LYS A 74 14.15 -12.39 -16.27
CA LYS A 74 14.35 -11.65 -15.02
C LYS A 74 13.03 -11.50 -14.25
N LEU A 75 13.13 -11.22 -12.96
CA LEU A 75 11.99 -11.03 -12.06
C LEU A 75 12.10 -9.70 -11.32
N GLN A 76 11.01 -8.92 -11.35
CA GLN A 76 10.78 -7.80 -10.46
C GLN A 76 9.74 -8.24 -9.42
N VAL A 77 9.98 -7.94 -8.15
CA VAL A 77 9.08 -8.34 -7.06
C VAL A 77 8.56 -7.12 -6.31
N VAL A 78 7.25 -7.03 -6.14
CA VAL A 78 6.60 -5.98 -5.35
C VAL A 78 6.32 -6.50 -3.94
N MET A 79 6.92 -5.88 -2.93
CA MET A 79 6.61 -6.15 -1.52
C MET A 79 5.23 -5.58 -1.19
N SER A 80 4.20 -6.40 -1.35
CA SER A 80 2.81 -5.96 -1.38
C SER A 80 2.20 -5.99 0.02
N PHE A 81 2.49 -4.93 0.78
CA PHE A 81 1.96 -4.69 2.13
C PHE A 81 0.52 -4.15 2.14
N HIS A 82 -0.22 -4.33 1.05
CA HIS A 82 -1.56 -3.82 0.83
C HIS A 82 -2.51 -4.96 0.41
N GLN A 83 -3.81 -4.71 0.52
CA GLN A 83 -4.84 -5.60 0.01
C GLN A 83 -4.91 -5.58 -1.53
N CYS A 84 -5.01 -6.75 -2.15
CA CYS A 84 -5.52 -6.90 -3.51
C CYS A 84 -7.05 -6.98 -3.47
N GLY A 85 -7.74 -6.21 -4.32
CA GLY A 85 -9.21 -6.18 -4.35
C GLY A 85 -9.77 -4.87 -3.80
N GLY A 86 -10.72 -4.28 -4.53
CA GLY A 86 -11.37 -3.02 -4.16
C GLY A 86 -11.07 -1.86 -5.10
N ASN A 87 -10.14 -2.04 -6.05
CA ASN A 87 -9.78 -1.07 -7.08
C ASN A 87 -10.08 -1.61 -8.49
N VAL A 88 -10.05 -0.74 -9.50
CA VAL A 88 -10.32 -1.11 -10.90
C VAL A 88 -9.29 -2.12 -11.40
N GLY A 89 -9.77 -3.24 -11.92
CA GLY A 89 -8.93 -4.28 -12.52
C GLY A 89 -8.55 -5.42 -11.58
N ASP A 90 -8.88 -5.33 -10.29
CA ASP A 90 -8.62 -6.42 -9.34
C ASP A 90 -9.53 -7.63 -9.61
N SER A 91 -8.94 -8.73 -10.09
CA SER A 91 -9.67 -9.97 -10.36
C SER A 91 -9.65 -10.97 -9.19
N CYS A 92 -8.91 -10.66 -8.11
CA CYS A 92 -8.83 -11.47 -6.90
C CYS A 92 -8.88 -10.61 -5.64
N SER A 93 -9.21 -11.24 -4.51
CA SER A 93 -9.30 -10.60 -3.20
C SER A 93 -8.28 -11.23 -2.27
N ILE A 94 -7.22 -10.50 -1.95
CA ILE A 94 -6.15 -10.93 -1.04
C ILE A 94 -6.02 -9.85 0.03
N PRO A 95 -6.61 -10.02 1.22
CA PRO A 95 -6.55 -9.01 2.26
C PRO A 95 -5.16 -8.98 2.93
N LEU A 96 -4.96 -8.03 3.85
CA LEU A 96 -3.85 -8.09 4.81
C LEU A 96 -3.87 -9.40 5.63
N PRO A 97 -2.77 -9.81 6.28
CA PRO A 97 -2.75 -11.06 7.04
C PRO A 97 -3.88 -11.12 8.09
N PRO A 98 -4.52 -12.28 8.31
CA PRO A 98 -5.65 -12.40 9.24
C PRO A 98 -5.36 -11.89 10.65
N TRP A 99 -4.14 -12.12 11.15
CA TRP A 99 -3.73 -11.65 12.47
C TRP A 99 -3.60 -10.11 12.55
N VAL A 100 -3.30 -9.44 11.43
CA VAL A 100 -3.29 -7.97 11.33
C VAL A 100 -4.72 -7.44 11.32
N LEU A 101 -5.63 -8.10 10.60
CA LEU A 101 -7.04 -7.72 10.57
C LEU A 101 -7.70 -7.85 11.94
N GLU A 102 -7.34 -8.88 12.72
CA GLU A 102 -7.79 -9.03 14.11
C GLU A 102 -7.32 -7.85 14.97
N VAL A 103 -6.06 -7.45 14.82
CA VAL A 103 -5.49 -6.28 15.50
C VAL A 103 -6.20 -4.98 15.10
N ILE A 104 -6.48 -4.79 13.81
CA ILE A 104 -7.26 -3.65 13.30
C ILE A 104 -8.68 -3.66 13.88
N SER A 105 -9.31 -4.83 14.02
CA SER A 105 -10.66 -4.93 14.63
C SER A 105 -10.69 -4.45 16.08
N GLN A 106 -9.59 -4.65 16.83
CA GLN A 106 -9.44 -4.19 18.21
C GLN A 106 -9.06 -2.70 18.30
N ASN A 107 -8.41 -2.17 17.27
CA ASN A 107 -8.00 -0.77 17.19
C ASN A 107 -8.22 -0.21 15.76
N PRO A 108 -9.43 0.26 15.43
CA PRO A 108 -9.76 0.73 14.09
C PRO A 108 -9.01 1.97 13.62
N ASP A 109 -8.30 2.67 14.52
CA ASP A 109 -7.45 3.81 14.15
C ASP A 109 -6.11 3.40 13.53
N LEU A 110 -5.84 2.10 13.38
CA LEU A 110 -4.65 1.61 12.69
C LEU A 110 -4.72 1.77 11.17
N VAL A 111 -5.86 2.17 10.62
CA VAL A 111 -6.08 2.29 9.19
C VAL A 111 -6.49 3.71 8.82
N TYR A 112 -6.26 4.07 7.57
CA TYR A 112 -6.61 5.39 7.06
C TYR A 112 -8.08 5.69 7.24
N THR A 113 -8.37 6.95 7.57
CA THR A 113 -9.71 7.37 7.95
C THR A 113 -10.03 8.71 7.34
N ASP A 114 -11.20 8.81 6.72
CA ASP A 114 -11.71 10.05 6.16
C ASP A 114 -12.43 10.91 7.20
N ARG A 115 -12.86 12.11 6.80
CA ARG A 115 -13.51 13.06 7.70
C ARG A 115 -14.82 12.54 8.29
N SER A 116 -15.51 11.67 7.56
CA SER A 116 -16.78 11.07 7.97
C SER A 116 -16.58 9.86 8.88
N GLY A 117 -15.34 9.48 9.17
CA GLY A 117 -14.99 8.35 10.02
C GLY A 117 -14.99 7.01 9.28
N ARG A 118 -15.11 7.00 7.95
CA ARG A 118 -14.96 5.76 7.17
C ARG A 118 -13.52 5.30 7.21
N ARG A 119 -13.34 4.00 7.40
CA ARG A 119 -12.04 3.34 7.56
C ARG A 119 -11.69 2.59 6.28
N ASN A 120 -10.45 2.73 5.79
CA ASN A 120 -9.96 1.97 4.65
C ASN A 120 -8.97 0.88 5.12
N PRO A 121 -9.37 -0.40 5.17
CA PRO A 121 -8.53 -1.49 5.67
C PRO A 121 -7.48 -2.02 4.68
N GLU A 122 -7.33 -1.41 3.50
CA GLU A 122 -6.40 -1.90 2.47
C GLU A 122 -4.93 -1.78 2.90
N TYR A 123 -4.63 -0.84 3.80
CA TYR A 123 -3.26 -0.54 4.26
C TYR A 123 -3.27 0.04 5.68
N ILE A 124 -2.16 -0.11 6.41
CA ILE A 124 -1.98 0.46 7.77
C ILE A 124 -1.66 1.96 7.64
N SER A 125 -2.34 2.82 8.39
CA SER A 125 -2.07 4.27 8.36
C SER A 125 -0.63 4.57 8.75
N LEU A 126 0.05 5.43 7.98
CA LEU A 126 1.41 5.90 8.28
C LEU A 126 1.52 6.60 9.64
N GLY A 127 0.39 7.07 10.20
CA GLY A 127 0.37 7.57 11.58
C GLY A 127 0.82 6.53 12.62
N CYS A 128 0.85 5.26 12.24
CA CYS A 128 1.19 4.13 13.10
C CYS A 128 2.61 3.59 12.90
N ASP A 129 3.41 4.09 11.95
CA ASP A 129 4.71 3.52 11.53
C ASP A 129 5.66 3.19 12.68
N SER A 130 5.73 4.10 13.66
CA SER A 130 6.60 4.01 14.84
C SER A 130 5.87 3.57 16.11
N LEU A 131 4.58 3.27 16.03
CA LEU A 131 3.77 2.90 17.18
C LEU A 131 3.76 1.39 17.35
N PRO A 132 4.09 0.87 18.55
CA PRO A 132 3.97 -0.56 18.80
C PRO A 132 2.52 -0.99 18.66
N CYS A 133 2.29 -1.89 17.72
CA CYS A 133 1.03 -2.62 17.57
C CYS A 133 1.07 -3.86 18.51
N PRO A 134 -0.06 -4.57 18.72
CA PRO A 134 -0.09 -5.81 19.49
C PRO A 134 1.06 -6.75 19.06
N GLN A 135 1.68 -7.40 20.05
CA GLN A 135 2.96 -8.15 19.95
C GLN A 135 4.24 -7.29 19.95
N ARG A 136 4.15 -6.00 20.31
CA ARG A 136 5.28 -5.09 20.59
C ARG A 136 6.17 -4.75 19.37
N LYS A 137 5.67 -4.96 18.15
CA LYS A 137 6.35 -4.52 16.93
C LYS A 137 5.61 -3.34 16.29
N THR A 138 6.35 -2.43 15.69
CA THR A 138 5.78 -1.37 14.86
C THR A 138 5.54 -1.88 13.43
N PRO A 139 4.63 -1.26 12.64
CA PRO A 139 4.43 -1.59 11.23
C PRO A 139 5.75 -1.63 10.43
N ILE A 140 6.63 -0.63 10.59
CA ILE A 140 7.94 -0.60 9.93
C ILE A 140 8.81 -1.81 10.30
N GLN A 141 8.78 -2.25 11.57
CA GLN A 141 9.51 -3.45 11.98
C GLN A 141 8.94 -4.72 11.33
N VAL A 142 7.62 -4.81 11.18
CA VAL A 142 6.95 -5.93 10.50
C VAL A 142 7.33 -5.95 9.01
N TYR A 143 7.29 -4.80 8.33
CA TYR A 143 7.73 -4.69 6.93
C TYR A 143 9.21 -5.05 6.76
N ALA A 144 10.06 -4.59 7.67
CA ALA A 144 11.49 -4.91 7.66
C ALA A 144 11.74 -6.42 7.86
N ASP A 145 11.02 -7.08 8.77
CA ASP A 145 11.17 -8.51 9.01
C ASP A 145 10.68 -9.34 7.82
N PHE A 146 9.59 -8.92 7.17
CA PHE A 146 9.12 -9.53 5.92
C PHE A 146 10.18 -9.44 4.81
N MET A 147 10.75 -8.26 4.60
CA MET A 147 11.81 -8.04 3.60
C MET A 147 13.11 -8.80 3.95
N ARG A 148 13.46 -8.92 5.24
CA ARG A 148 14.58 -9.77 5.68
C ARG A 148 14.33 -11.24 5.38
N SER A 149 13.13 -11.74 5.68
CA SER A 149 12.75 -13.12 5.36
C SER A 149 12.81 -13.39 3.86
N PHE A 150 12.31 -12.45 3.04
CA PHE A 150 12.42 -12.53 1.59
C PHE A 150 13.89 -12.60 1.15
N ARG A 151 14.73 -11.67 1.62
CA ARG A 151 16.17 -11.65 1.31
C ARG A 151 16.83 -12.97 1.66
N ASP A 152 16.58 -13.50 2.86
CA ASP A 152 17.21 -14.73 3.34
C ASP A 152 16.74 -15.95 2.54
N ARG A 153 15.46 -15.99 2.15
CA ARG A 153 14.90 -17.08 1.33
C ARG A 153 15.43 -17.10 -0.10
N PHE A 154 15.69 -15.92 -0.66
CA PHE A 154 16.02 -15.72 -2.07
C PHE A 154 17.44 -15.21 -2.31
N ALA A 155 18.33 -15.31 -1.31
CA ALA A 155 19.69 -14.76 -1.35
C ALA A 155 20.46 -15.16 -2.63
N ASP A 156 20.34 -16.43 -3.04
CA ASP A 156 21.02 -16.98 -4.22
C ASP A 156 20.46 -16.47 -5.57
N TYR A 157 19.31 -15.79 -5.56
CA TYR A 157 18.63 -15.28 -6.75
C TYR A 157 18.71 -13.76 -6.88
N LEU A 158 19.06 -13.04 -5.81
CA LEU A 158 19.14 -11.59 -5.79
C LEU A 158 20.30 -11.07 -6.65
N GLY A 159 20.03 -10.10 -7.51
CA GLY A 159 21.01 -9.51 -8.43
C GLY A 159 21.25 -10.34 -9.69
N ASP A 160 20.78 -11.60 -9.74
CA ASP A 160 20.75 -12.39 -10.96
C ASP A 160 19.31 -12.51 -11.49
N VAL A 161 18.50 -13.40 -10.92
CA VAL A 161 17.13 -13.62 -11.39
C VAL A 161 16.22 -12.49 -10.92
N ILE A 162 16.31 -12.14 -9.64
CA ILE A 162 15.54 -11.03 -9.04
C ILE A 162 16.37 -9.76 -9.18
N VAL A 163 15.94 -8.88 -10.07
CA VAL A 163 16.69 -7.68 -10.46
C VAL A 163 16.14 -6.39 -9.85
N GLU A 164 14.92 -6.44 -9.32
CA GLU A 164 14.27 -5.27 -8.74
C GLU A 164 13.35 -5.66 -7.60
N ILE A 165 13.35 -4.84 -6.55
CA ILE A 165 12.41 -4.90 -5.44
C ILE A 165 11.67 -3.57 -5.40
N GLN A 166 10.37 -3.60 -5.62
CA GLN A 166 9.50 -2.44 -5.40
C GLN A 166 8.88 -2.57 -4.02
N VAL A 167 9.02 -1.55 -3.18
CA VAL A 167 8.46 -1.57 -1.82
C VAL A 167 7.09 -0.90 -1.84
N GLY A 168 6.04 -1.64 -1.47
CA GLY A 168 4.68 -1.11 -1.40
C GLY A 168 4.49 -0.20 -0.17
N MET A 169 4.16 1.07 -0.40
CA MET A 169 4.11 2.10 0.67
C MET A 169 2.71 2.70 0.86
N GLY A 170 1.68 1.94 0.53
CA GLY A 170 0.30 2.40 0.59
C GLY A 170 -0.68 1.55 -0.21
N PRO A 171 -1.92 2.04 -0.40
CA PRO A 171 -2.92 1.37 -1.24
C PRO A 171 -2.40 1.14 -2.66
N CYS A 172 -2.69 -0.03 -3.23
CA CYS A 172 -2.14 -0.50 -4.52
C CYS A 172 -0.60 -0.54 -4.58
N GLY A 173 0.09 -0.53 -3.42
CA GLY A 173 1.55 -0.48 -3.35
C GLY A 173 2.15 0.90 -3.63
N GLU A 174 1.33 1.92 -3.83
CA GLU A 174 1.78 3.27 -4.19
C GLU A 174 2.05 4.11 -2.94
N LEU A 175 3.06 4.99 -3.00
CA LEU A 175 3.30 5.99 -1.95
C LEU A 175 2.25 7.10 -2.06
N ARG A 176 1.08 6.86 -1.48
CA ARG A 176 -0.03 7.81 -1.42
C ARG A 176 -1.01 7.49 -0.30
N TYR A 177 -1.96 8.40 -0.11
CA TYR A 177 -3.15 8.15 0.68
C TYR A 177 -4.26 7.47 -0.16
N PRO A 178 -5.19 6.73 0.45
CA PRO A 178 -6.36 6.17 -0.23
C PRO A 178 -7.44 7.24 -0.47
N ALA A 179 -7.10 8.32 -1.17
CA ALA A 179 -7.95 9.51 -1.32
C ALA A 179 -9.12 9.33 -2.31
N TYR A 180 -9.10 8.27 -3.12
CA TYR A 180 -10.11 7.96 -4.15
C TYR A 180 -10.55 6.48 -4.09
N PRO A 181 -11.05 5.98 -2.95
CA PRO A 181 -11.47 4.59 -2.85
C PRO A 181 -12.72 4.36 -3.69
N GLU A 182 -12.62 3.51 -4.72
CA GLU A 182 -13.75 3.18 -5.60
C GLU A 182 -14.73 2.19 -4.98
N SER A 183 -14.28 1.46 -3.95
CA SER A 183 -15.08 0.50 -3.22
C SER A 183 -16.43 1.09 -2.77
N ASN A 184 -17.49 0.34 -3.05
CA ASN A 184 -18.89 0.70 -2.75
C ASN A 184 -19.37 2.01 -3.40
N GLY A 185 -18.70 2.48 -4.47
CA GLY A 185 -19.04 3.72 -5.16
C GLY A 185 -18.78 4.98 -4.33
N THR A 186 -17.90 4.88 -3.32
CA THR A 186 -17.50 6.02 -2.47
C THR A 186 -16.98 7.18 -3.31
N TRP A 187 -16.06 6.87 -4.23
CA TRP A 187 -15.52 7.81 -5.18
C TRP A 187 -15.76 7.32 -6.61
N ARG A 188 -15.89 8.27 -7.55
CA ARG A 188 -15.94 8.02 -8.98
C ARG A 188 -15.15 9.10 -9.71
N PHE A 189 -14.40 8.69 -10.73
CA PHE A 189 -13.71 9.63 -11.60
C PHE A 189 -14.71 10.61 -12.24
N PRO A 190 -14.41 11.94 -12.29
CA PRO A 190 -13.17 12.62 -11.90
C PRO A 190 -13.25 13.39 -10.55
N GLY A 191 -13.91 12.84 -9.52
CA GLY A 191 -14.06 13.53 -8.24
C GLY A 191 -12.74 13.93 -7.57
N ILE A 192 -12.77 14.98 -6.75
CA ILE A 192 -11.57 15.50 -6.04
C ILE A 192 -10.98 14.56 -4.97
N GLY A 193 -11.75 13.59 -4.47
CA GLY A 193 -11.34 12.74 -3.34
C GLY A 193 -11.50 13.40 -1.98
N GLU A 194 -10.94 12.80 -0.93
CA GLU A 194 -10.92 13.37 0.43
C GLU A 194 -9.58 13.12 1.15
N PHE A 195 -9.21 14.03 2.07
CA PHE A 195 -8.08 13.84 2.97
C PHE A 195 -8.30 12.65 3.91
N GLN A 196 -7.27 11.79 4.03
CA GLN A 196 -7.32 10.50 4.74
C GLN A 196 -6.54 10.52 6.07
N CYS A 197 -6.60 11.62 6.82
CA CYS A 197 -5.77 11.85 8.02
C CYS A 197 -6.56 11.93 9.34
N TYR A 198 -7.75 11.33 9.41
CA TYR A 198 -8.65 11.50 10.56
C TYR A 198 -8.56 10.37 11.59
N ASP A 199 -7.65 9.40 11.42
CA ASP A 199 -7.32 8.45 12.46
C ASP A 199 -6.66 9.18 13.65
N LYS A 200 -6.79 8.62 14.86
CA LYS A 200 -6.34 9.32 16.08
C LYS A 200 -4.85 9.66 16.07
N TYR A 201 -4.02 8.88 15.37
CA TYR A 201 -2.57 9.04 15.37
C TYR A 201 -2.14 10.18 14.44
N MET A 202 -2.72 10.23 13.25
CA MET A 202 -2.55 11.36 12.33
C MET A 202 -3.11 12.65 12.94
N ARG A 203 -4.28 12.62 13.59
CA ARG A 203 -4.83 13.79 14.28
C ARG A 203 -3.92 14.27 15.41
N ALA A 204 -3.37 13.36 16.23
CA ALA A 204 -2.42 13.71 17.27
C ALA A 204 -1.14 14.34 16.67
N SER A 205 -0.65 13.82 15.54
CA SER A 205 0.49 14.42 14.86
C SER A 205 0.20 15.80 14.29
N LEU A 206 -0.99 16.04 13.73
CA LEU A 206 -1.40 17.35 13.24
C LEU A 206 -1.44 18.36 14.38
N ALA A 207 -2.04 17.96 15.52
CA ALA A 207 -2.12 18.78 16.71
C ALA A 207 -0.72 19.17 17.24
N ALA A 208 0.20 18.21 17.31
CA ALA A 208 1.59 18.47 17.71
C ALA A 208 2.31 19.43 16.76
N SER A 209 2.13 19.26 15.44
CA SER A 209 2.72 20.16 14.43
C SER A 209 2.17 21.59 14.53
N ALA A 210 0.89 21.74 14.84
CA ALA A 210 0.26 23.05 15.02
C ALA A 210 0.71 23.74 16.33
N GLU A 211 0.86 22.98 17.41
CA GLU A 211 1.38 23.48 18.68
C GLU A 211 2.84 23.96 18.55
N ALA A 212 3.67 23.25 17.80
CA ALA A 212 5.08 23.59 17.58
C ALA A 212 5.30 24.97 16.94
N ILE A 213 4.32 25.47 16.17
CA ILE A 213 4.36 26.81 15.54
C ILE A 213 3.50 27.85 16.30
N GLY A 214 3.01 27.51 17.49
CA GLY A 214 2.19 28.40 18.32
C GLY A 214 0.76 28.62 17.79
N LYS A 215 0.28 27.79 16.86
CA LYS A 215 -1.04 27.89 16.22
C LYS A 215 -1.95 26.73 16.62
N LYS A 216 -2.16 26.51 17.92
CA LYS A 216 -2.88 25.33 18.46
C LYS A 216 -4.21 25.03 17.75
N ASP A 217 -4.98 26.06 17.43
CA ASP A 217 -6.30 25.90 16.78
C ASP A 217 -6.25 25.26 15.38
N TRP A 218 -5.11 25.36 14.69
CA TRP A 218 -4.89 24.71 13.38
C TRP A 218 -4.80 23.19 13.50
N GLY A 219 -4.52 22.68 14.70
CA GLY A 219 -4.37 21.27 15.01
C GLY A 219 -5.68 20.53 15.30
N ASN A 220 -6.80 21.24 15.42
CA ASN A 220 -8.07 20.68 15.90
C ASN A 220 -8.65 19.62 14.94
N SER A 221 -8.51 19.86 13.64
CA SER A 221 -9.00 19.01 12.56
C SER A 221 -8.35 19.40 11.22
N GLY A 222 -8.52 18.56 10.20
CA GLY A 222 -8.25 18.94 8.81
C GLY A 222 -9.23 20.00 8.29
N PRO A 223 -9.02 20.53 7.07
CA PRO A 223 -9.81 21.61 6.51
C PRO A 223 -11.31 21.30 6.48
N HIS A 224 -12.12 22.24 6.97
CA HIS A 224 -13.55 22.02 7.13
C HIS A 224 -14.36 22.26 5.85
N ASP A 225 -13.75 22.86 4.85
CA ASP A 225 -14.32 23.32 3.58
C ASP A 225 -13.73 22.59 2.36
N SER A 226 -13.09 21.43 2.57
CA SER A 226 -12.50 20.57 1.53
C SER A 226 -13.51 19.80 0.67
N GLY A 227 -14.81 19.93 0.94
CA GLY A 227 -15.83 19.19 0.23
C GLY A 227 -15.79 17.68 0.50
N GLN A 228 -16.28 16.91 -0.49
CA GLN A 228 -16.45 15.45 -0.46
C GLN A 228 -15.93 14.80 -1.75
N TYR A 229 -15.75 13.48 -1.73
CA TYR A 229 -15.14 12.67 -2.80
C TYR A 229 -15.50 13.05 -4.24
N ASN A 230 -16.80 13.23 -4.54
CA ASN A 230 -17.31 13.35 -5.91
C ASN A 230 -17.59 14.78 -6.37
N GLN A 231 -17.13 15.79 -5.62
CA GLN A 231 -17.26 17.19 -6.00
C GLN A 231 -16.17 17.61 -6.99
N PHE A 232 -16.36 18.75 -7.65
CA PHE A 232 -15.30 19.42 -8.40
C PHE A 232 -14.62 20.48 -7.52
N PRO A 233 -13.37 20.89 -7.84
CA PRO A 233 -12.65 21.88 -7.04
C PRO A 233 -13.44 23.17 -6.77
N GLU A 234 -14.12 23.69 -7.80
CA GLU A 234 -14.90 24.94 -7.75
C GLU A 234 -16.15 24.85 -6.86
N ASP A 235 -16.61 23.64 -6.51
CA ASP A 235 -17.74 23.43 -5.60
C ASP A 235 -17.33 23.49 -4.11
N THR A 236 -16.03 23.68 -3.83
CA THR A 236 -15.47 23.64 -2.47
C THR A 236 -14.93 25.00 -2.03
N GLY A 237 -14.96 25.26 -0.73
CA GLY A 237 -14.28 26.43 -0.17
C GLY A 237 -12.76 26.28 -0.20
N PHE A 238 -12.27 25.05 -0.04
CA PHE A 238 -10.85 24.78 0.05
C PHE A 238 -10.13 24.83 -1.29
N PHE A 239 -10.62 24.15 -2.34
CA PHE A 239 -9.86 23.89 -3.59
C PHE A 239 -10.15 24.84 -4.76
N ARG A 240 -11.18 25.68 -4.68
CA ARG A 240 -11.48 26.68 -5.72
C ARG A 240 -10.29 27.65 -5.94
N ARG A 241 -10.29 28.38 -7.06
CA ARG A 241 -9.18 29.27 -7.47
C ARG A 241 -8.60 30.15 -6.36
N ASP A 242 -9.46 30.79 -5.56
CA ASP A 242 -9.07 31.62 -4.40
C ASP A 242 -9.55 30.97 -3.09
N GLY A 243 -9.39 29.66 -3.00
CA GLY A 243 -9.81 28.83 -1.88
C GLY A 243 -8.87 28.90 -0.68
N THR A 244 -9.28 28.30 0.43
CA THR A 244 -8.50 28.32 1.67
C THR A 244 -7.20 27.52 1.57
N TRP A 245 -7.00 26.70 0.53
CA TRP A 245 -5.74 26.02 0.22
C TRP A 245 -4.53 26.96 0.17
N ASN A 246 -4.73 28.22 -0.27
CA ASN A 246 -3.67 29.22 -0.42
C ASN A 246 -3.52 30.17 0.79
N THR A 247 -4.20 29.89 1.90
CA THR A 247 -4.03 30.64 3.16
C THR A 247 -2.85 30.09 3.97
N GLU A 248 -2.39 30.80 5.00
CA GLU A 248 -1.34 30.28 5.90
C GLU A 248 -1.72 28.93 6.52
N TYR A 249 -2.99 28.75 6.91
CA TYR A 249 -3.49 27.48 7.43
C TYR A 249 -3.49 26.39 6.35
N GLY A 250 -3.98 26.71 5.15
CA GLY A 250 -4.03 25.76 4.04
C GLY A 250 -2.64 25.26 3.64
N GLN A 251 -1.67 26.17 3.53
CA GLN A 251 -0.27 25.84 3.26
C GLN A 251 0.33 24.99 4.39
N PHE A 252 0.12 25.37 5.65
CA PHE A 252 0.55 24.59 6.81
C PHE A 252 0.00 23.14 6.76
N PHE A 253 -1.30 22.99 6.52
CA PHE A 253 -1.93 21.67 6.50
C PHE A 253 -1.42 20.82 5.33
N LEU A 254 -1.34 21.37 4.13
CA LEU A 254 -0.85 20.66 2.95
C LEU A 254 0.63 20.29 3.05
N GLU A 255 1.45 21.17 3.63
CA GLU A 255 2.85 20.90 3.91
C GLU A 255 3.00 19.79 4.95
N TRP A 256 2.23 19.82 6.03
CA TRP A 256 2.19 18.73 7.01
C TRP A 256 1.78 17.40 6.37
N TYR A 257 0.67 17.40 5.62
CA TYR A 257 0.10 16.17 5.03
C TYR A 257 1.05 15.55 4.00
N SER A 258 1.65 16.35 3.12
CA SER A 258 2.62 15.87 2.13
C SER A 258 3.94 15.43 2.78
N LYS A 259 4.48 16.17 3.77
CA LYS A 259 5.70 15.77 4.48
C LYS A 259 5.53 14.46 5.25
N LYS A 260 4.33 14.18 5.77
CA LYS A 260 4.05 12.89 6.42
C LYS A 260 4.15 11.73 5.45
N LEU A 261 3.69 11.90 4.24
CA LEU A 261 3.85 10.91 3.19
C LEU A 261 5.32 10.74 2.78
N LEU A 262 6.08 11.84 2.66
CA LEU A 262 7.53 11.75 2.39
C LEU A 262 8.28 11.02 3.50
N ALA A 263 7.99 11.34 4.77
CA ALA A 263 8.61 10.70 5.92
C ALA A 263 8.23 9.23 6.11
N HIS A 264 7.10 8.79 5.53
CA HIS A 264 6.73 7.37 5.49
C HIS A 264 7.56 6.59 4.47
N GLY A 265 7.94 7.24 3.36
CA GLY A 265 8.75 6.62 2.31
C GLY A 265 10.26 6.63 2.56
N ASP A 266 10.75 7.47 3.48
CA ASP A 266 12.16 7.57 3.89
C ASP A 266 12.54 6.52 4.96
#